data_AF-A0A1V4RKV4-F1
#
_entry.id   AF-A0A1V4RKV4-F1
#
_cell.length_a   1.000
_cell.length_b   1.000
_cell.length_c   1.000
_cell.angle_alpha   90.00
_cell.angle_beta   90.00
_cell.angle_gamma   90.00
#
_symmetry.space_group_name_H-M   'P 1'
#
loop_
_entity.id
_entity.type
_entity.pdbx_description
1 polymer ?
#
loop_
_entity_poly.entity_id
_entity_poly.type
_entity_poly.pdbx_seq_one_letter_code
_entity_poly.pdbx_strand_id
1 'polypeptide(L)'
;MPNEGFVAVAAGDNHSLGLKADGSIVAWGYNGYGQCNVPAPNEGFVAVSGGAAHSLGLHAYLHVIEPDSSTIWMQNETDLPVSWTGVYSDGVSIVLYDGAVLVDTLAAPAPNTGSWVFSGPVPVSWVPGVEYMIYIEDDLGHSGWSDQFTVAPPVPIVDDESAGTNNYALHGAVPNPSCEMALVAFEIPETEDVCITVYDISGRVVTELMYSALTAGVHEAVISDLRAGLYVVRMQAGDFIDSGRMIIVR
;
A
#
# COMPACT_ATOMS: atom_id res chain seq x y z
N MET A 1 9.89 -9.60 -41.02
CA MET A 1 10.44 -10.98 -40.92
C MET A 1 10.85 -11.24 -39.47
N PRO A 2 10.95 -12.49 -38.97
CA PRO A 2 11.20 -12.76 -37.54
C PRO A 2 12.55 -12.24 -37.01
N ASN A 3 13.48 -11.87 -37.89
CA ASN A 3 14.81 -11.36 -37.57
C ASN A 3 15.00 -9.89 -37.99
N GLU A 4 14.02 -9.04 -37.73
CA GLU A 4 14.07 -7.60 -37.99
C GLU A 4 13.69 -6.83 -36.72
N GLY A 5 14.13 -5.56 -36.63
CA GLY A 5 13.78 -4.68 -35.51
C GLY A 5 14.64 -4.87 -34.25
N PHE A 6 15.87 -5.37 -34.40
CA PHE A 6 16.81 -5.46 -33.28
C PHE A 6 17.33 -4.09 -32.85
N VAL A 7 17.26 -3.81 -31.56
CA VAL A 7 17.76 -2.57 -30.93
C VAL A 7 19.04 -2.81 -30.14
N ALA A 8 19.32 -4.06 -29.74
CA ALA A 8 20.60 -4.46 -29.15
C ALA A 8 20.95 -5.90 -29.51
N VAL A 9 22.23 -6.23 -29.45
CA VAL A 9 22.76 -7.58 -29.66
C VAL A 9 23.79 -7.92 -28.60
N ALA A 10 23.89 -9.19 -28.23
CA ALA A 10 24.95 -9.70 -27.39
C ALA A 10 25.48 -11.03 -27.94
N ALA A 11 26.79 -11.24 -27.84
CA ALA A 11 27.43 -12.48 -28.27
C ALA A 11 27.98 -13.23 -27.05
N GLY A 12 27.64 -14.52 -26.95
CA GLY A 12 28.36 -15.48 -26.10
C GLY A 12 29.42 -16.24 -26.91
N ASP A 13 30.02 -17.29 -26.35
CA ASP A 13 31.10 -18.03 -27.03
C ASP A 13 30.63 -18.73 -28.31
N ASN A 14 29.44 -19.34 -28.25
CA ASN A 14 28.89 -20.14 -29.35
C ASN A 14 27.43 -19.80 -29.68
N HIS A 15 26.86 -18.78 -29.05
CA HIS A 15 25.48 -18.34 -29.25
C HIS A 15 25.41 -16.81 -29.30
N SER A 16 24.28 -16.28 -29.73
CA SER A 16 24.02 -14.85 -29.85
C SER A 16 22.59 -14.56 -29.44
N LEU A 17 22.39 -13.36 -28.92
CA LEU A 17 21.11 -12.80 -28.48
C LEU A 17 20.87 -11.51 -29.27
N GLY A 18 19.63 -11.29 -29.67
CA GLY A 18 19.15 -10.03 -30.22
C GLY A 18 17.93 -9.58 -29.42
N LEU A 19 18.00 -8.37 -28.86
CA LEU A 19 16.86 -7.69 -28.26
C LEU A 19 16.12 -6.92 -29.33
N LYS A 20 14.81 -7.13 -29.44
CA LYS A 20 13.93 -6.43 -30.37
C LYS A 20 13.32 -5.19 -29.71
N ALA A 21 12.89 -4.23 -30.55
CA ALA A 21 12.24 -3.00 -30.10
C ALA A 21 10.93 -3.24 -29.33
N ASP A 22 10.30 -4.40 -29.52
CA ASP A 22 9.09 -4.84 -28.81
C ASP A 22 9.38 -5.53 -27.47
N GLY A 23 10.63 -5.50 -27.00
CA GLY A 23 11.04 -6.11 -25.74
C GLY A 23 11.22 -7.64 -25.78
N SER A 24 11.05 -8.28 -26.93
CA SER A 24 11.30 -9.72 -27.09
C SER A 24 12.77 -10.02 -27.41
N ILE A 25 13.27 -11.18 -26.97
CA ILE A 25 14.62 -11.66 -27.27
C ILE A 25 14.57 -12.79 -28.30
N VAL A 26 15.46 -12.72 -29.30
CA VAL A 26 15.75 -13.82 -30.22
C VAL A 26 17.14 -14.35 -29.92
N ALA A 27 17.28 -15.67 -29.76
CA ALA A 27 18.58 -16.30 -29.53
C ALA A 27 18.91 -17.32 -30.63
N TRP A 28 20.16 -17.35 -31.10
CA TRP A 28 20.62 -18.26 -32.14
C TRP A 28 22.04 -18.77 -31.90
N GLY A 29 22.42 -19.87 -32.54
CA GLY A 29 23.73 -20.52 -32.40
C GLY A 29 23.65 -21.87 -31.67
N TYR A 30 24.69 -22.22 -30.94
CA TYR A 30 24.78 -23.48 -30.19
C TYR A 30 23.79 -23.49 -29.02
N ASN A 31 22.90 -24.49 -29.02
CA ASN A 31 21.84 -24.65 -28.04
C ASN A 31 21.90 -26.00 -27.28
N GLY A 32 23.09 -26.61 -27.19
CA GLY A 32 23.23 -27.95 -26.60
C GLY A 32 22.86 -28.04 -25.12
N TYR A 33 22.87 -26.91 -24.40
CA TYR A 33 22.45 -26.81 -22.99
C TYR A 33 21.22 -25.92 -22.80
N GLY A 34 20.50 -25.57 -23.87
CA GLY A 34 19.35 -24.67 -23.79
C GLY A 34 19.69 -23.18 -23.73
N GLN A 35 20.90 -22.76 -24.11
CA GLN A 35 21.31 -21.35 -24.07
C GLN A 35 20.45 -20.42 -24.94
N CYS A 36 19.83 -20.95 -25.99
CA CYS A 36 18.91 -20.21 -26.85
C CYS A 36 17.44 -20.35 -26.43
N ASN A 37 17.15 -21.05 -25.33
CA ASN A 37 15.79 -21.20 -24.83
C ASN A 37 15.43 -19.98 -23.96
N VAL A 38 14.89 -18.95 -24.61
CA VAL A 38 14.40 -17.76 -23.89
C VAL A 38 13.18 -18.15 -23.04
N PRO A 39 13.17 -17.85 -21.72
CA PRO A 39 12.02 -18.11 -20.86
C PRO A 39 10.76 -17.38 -21.34
N ALA A 40 9.59 -17.96 -21.03
CA ALA A 40 8.31 -17.28 -21.21
C ALA A 40 7.90 -16.54 -19.93
N PRO A 41 7.19 -15.40 -20.03
CA PRO A 41 6.89 -14.68 -21.27
C PRO A 41 8.16 -14.01 -21.85
N ASN A 42 8.23 -13.89 -23.20
CA ASN A 42 9.37 -13.31 -23.90
C ASN A 42 9.04 -11.90 -24.38
N GLU A 43 8.87 -11.00 -23.43
CA GLU A 43 8.51 -9.60 -23.62
C GLU A 43 9.16 -8.74 -22.52
N GLY A 44 9.04 -7.41 -22.60
CA GLY A 44 9.49 -6.51 -21.52
C GLY A 44 11.01 -6.45 -21.26
N PHE A 45 11.87 -7.04 -22.10
CA PHE A 45 13.31 -6.94 -21.94
C PHE A 45 13.86 -5.60 -22.44
N VAL A 46 14.79 -5.01 -21.69
CA VAL A 46 15.45 -3.74 -22.03
C VAL A 46 16.96 -3.86 -22.21
N ALA A 47 17.55 -4.98 -21.79
CA ALA A 47 18.94 -5.29 -22.08
C ALA A 47 19.19 -6.79 -22.18
N VAL A 48 20.24 -7.15 -22.93
CA VAL A 48 20.73 -8.52 -23.07
C VAL A 48 22.25 -8.57 -22.89
N SER A 49 22.75 -9.66 -22.32
CA SER A 49 24.18 -9.94 -22.19
C SER A 49 24.48 -11.42 -22.46
N GLY A 50 25.55 -11.67 -23.19
CA GLY A 50 26.04 -13.00 -23.52
C GLY A 50 27.24 -13.36 -22.65
N GLY A 51 27.15 -14.45 -21.91
CA GLY A 51 28.28 -15.09 -21.24
C GLY A 51 28.81 -16.27 -22.05
N ALA A 52 29.91 -16.88 -21.59
CA ALA A 52 30.55 -18.02 -22.26
C ALA A 52 29.58 -19.21 -22.49
N ALA A 53 28.80 -19.55 -21.45
CA ALA A 53 27.84 -20.66 -21.48
C ALA A 53 26.41 -20.28 -21.04
N HIS A 54 26.17 -19.01 -20.72
CA HIS A 54 24.89 -18.51 -20.21
C HIS A 54 24.49 -17.21 -20.89
N SER A 55 23.21 -16.88 -20.79
CA SER A 55 22.61 -15.65 -21.31
C SER A 55 21.94 -14.91 -20.16
N LEU A 56 21.96 -13.58 -20.18
CA LEU A 56 21.24 -12.74 -19.24
C LEU A 56 20.33 -11.80 -20.02
N GLY A 57 19.11 -11.62 -19.53
CA GLY A 57 18.17 -10.61 -19.97
C GLY A 57 17.77 -9.74 -18.78
N LEU A 58 17.78 -8.41 -18.96
CA LEU A 58 17.22 -7.48 -17.99
C LEU A 58 15.78 -7.16 -18.41
N HIS A 59 14.83 -7.58 -17.59
CA HIS A 59 13.42 -7.27 -17.78
C HIS A 59 13.09 -5.94 -17.09
N ALA A 60 12.50 -5.00 -17.84
CA ALA A 60 11.91 -3.81 -17.26
C ALA A 60 10.64 -4.21 -16.50
N TYR A 61 10.52 -3.74 -15.27
CA TYR A 61 9.33 -3.97 -14.46
C TYR A 61 8.92 -2.65 -13.83
N LEU A 62 7.61 -2.42 -13.80
CA LEU A 62 7.03 -1.30 -13.09
C LEU A 62 6.75 -1.79 -11.67
N HIS A 63 7.43 -1.24 -10.67
CA HIS A 63 7.19 -1.65 -9.27
C HIS A 63 6.42 -0.56 -8.54
N VAL A 64 5.20 -0.87 -8.13
CA VAL A 64 4.38 0.03 -7.31
C VAL A 64 4.96 0.07 -5.89
N ILE A 65 5.23 1.28 -5.40
CA ILE A 65 5.78 1.55 -4.06
C ILE A 65 4.65 1.92 -3.11
N GLU A 66 3.71 2.76 -3.56
CA GLU A 66 2.54 3.17 -2.78
C GLU A 66 1.29 2.97 -3.64
N PRO A 67 0.19 2.43 -3.07
CA PRO A 67 0.05 1.97 -1.69
C PRO A 67 0.88 0.71 -1.38
N ASP A 68 1.23 0.49 -0.12
CA ASP A 68 1.88 -0.73 0.38
C ASP A 68 1.02 -1.46 1.45
N SER A 69 1.57 -2.53 2.04
CA SER A 69 0.86 -3.32 3.07
C SER A 69 0.49 -2.58 4.35
N SER A 70 1.08 -1.41 4.58
CA SER A 70 0.77 -0.51 5.70
C SER A 70 -0.18 0.63 5.31
N THR A 71 -0.43 0.83 4.02
CA THR A 71 -1.27 1.91 3.52
C THR A 71 -2.74 1.67 3.81
N ILE A 72 -3.40 2.72 4.29
CA ILE A 72 -4.84 2.74 4.53
C ILE A 72 -5.44 3.99 3.92
N TRP A 73 -6.46 3.78 3.12
CA TRP A 73 -7.24 4.86 2.52
C TRP A 73 -8.57 4.96 3.23
N MET A 74 -8.91 6.13 3.78
CA MET A 74 -10.20 6.31 4.44
C MET A 74 -11.27 6.70 3.44
N GLN A 75 -12.49 6.20 3.64
CA GLN A 75 -13.65 6.68 2.88
C GLN A 75 -13.80 8.20 3.01
N ASN A 76 -14.06 8.87 1.88
CA ASN A 76 -14.09 10.33 1.70
C ASN A 76 -12.75 11.07 1.81
N GLU A 77 -11.64 10.38 2.07
CA GLU A 77 -10.31 10.98 1.98
C GLU A 77 -9.96 11.26 0.51
N THR A 78 -9.26 12.35 0.27
CA THR A 78 -8.76 12.78 -1.04
C THR A 78 -7.25 12.91 -1.00
N ASP A 79 -6.65 13.11 -2.17
CA ASP A 79 -5.23 13.41 -2.34
C ASP A 79 -4.31 12.27 -1.86
N LEU A 80 -4.72 11.06 -2.20
CA LEU A 80 -4.03 9.84 -1.81
C LEU A 80 -2.89 9.52 -2.78
N PRO A 81 -1.64 9.34 -2.30
CA PRO A 81 -0.51 9.13 -3.16
C PRO A 81 -0.51 7.71 -3.75
N VAL A 82 -0.16 7.62 -5.04
CA VAL A 82 0.18 6.39 -5.74
C VAL A 82 1.56 6.61 -6.36
N SER A 83 2.52 5.72 -6.11
CA SER A 83 3.88 5.90 -6.63
C SER A 83 4.49 4.60 -7.08
N TRP A 84 5.41 4.68 -8.05
CA TRP A 84 6.04 3.52 -8.67
C TRP A 84 7.42 3.85 -9.23
N THR A 85 8.19 2.79 -9.50
CA THR A 85 9.40 2.85 -10.33
C THR A 85 9.12 2.29 -11.72
N GLY A 86 10.03 2.51 -12.67
CA GLY A 86 9.90 1.96 -14.02
C GLY A 86 9.13 2.89 -14.96
N VAL A 87 9.74 4.03 -15.28
CA VAL A 87 9.19 5.05 -16.18
C VAL A 87 9.74 4.80 -17.59
N TYR A 88 9.04 4.01 -18.39
CA TYR A 88 9.48 3.58 -19.72
C TYR A 88 8.65 4.16 -20.87
N SER A 89 7.50 4.76 -20.57
CA SER A 89 6.54 5.36 -21.51
C SER A 89 6.14 6.77 -21.07
N ASP A 90 5.26 7.44 -21.82
CA ASP A 90 4.65 8.72 -21.42
C ASP A 90 3.44 8.55 -20.49
N GLY A 91 2.73 7.42 -20.59
CA GLY A 91 1.46 7.19 -19.92
C GLY A 91 1.34 5.82 -19.25
N VAL A 92 0.53 5.78 -18.19
CA VAL A 92 0.13 4.56 -17.47
C VAL A 92 -1.37 4.52 -17.23
N SER A 93 -1.92 3.32 -17.14
CA SER A 93 -3.24 3.06 -16.56
C SER A 93 -3.08 2.63 -15.11
N ILE A 94 -3.93 3.15 -14.22
CA ILE A 94 -3.94 2.86 -12.78
C ILE A 94 -5.32 2.28 -12.45
N VAL A 95 -5.35 1.03 -12.00
CA VAL A 95 -6.58 0.24 -11.81
C VAL A 95 -6.61 -0.36 -10.42
N LEU A 96 -7.77 -0.33 -9.78
CA LEU A 96 -8.02 -0.91 -8.47
C LEU A 96 -8.68 -2.29 -8.59
N TYR A 97 -8.20 -3.24 -7.79
CA TYR A 97 -8.70 -4.60 -7.72
C TYR A 97 -9.03 -5.03 -6.28
N ASP A 98 -10.03 -5.90 -6.15
CA ASP A 98 -10.30 -6.74 -4.98
C ASP A 98 -9.98 -8.19 -5.39
N GLY A 99 -8.83 -8.67 -4.95
CA GLY A 99 -8.24 -9.92 -5.46
C GLY A 99 -8.10 -9.89 -6.98
N ALA A 100 -8.88 -10.73 -7.68
CA ALA A 100 -8.89 -10.81 -9.15
C ALA A 100 -10.04 -10.02 -9.82
N VAL A 101 -10.87 -9.35 -9.03
CA VAL A 101 -12.03 -8.60 -9.52
C VAL A 101 -11.65 -7.15 -9.71
N LEU A 102 -11.85 -6.62 -10.93
CA LEU A 102 -11.69 -5.19 -11.19
C LEU A 102 -12.76 -4.41 -10.43
N VAL A 103 -12.30 -3.47 -9.60
CA VAL A 103 -13.17 -2.62 -8.76
C VAL A 103 -13.38 -1.28 -9.44
N ASP A 104 -12.30 -0.63 -9.87
CA ASP A 104 -12.36 0.70 -10.50
C ASP A 104 -11.14 0.98 -11.39
N THR A 105 -11.30 1.91 -12.32
CA THR A 105 -10.19 2.47 -13.12
C THR A 105 -9.93 3.89 -12.63
N LEU A 106 -8.87 4.05 -11.83
CA LEU A 106 -8.53 5.31 -11.16
C LEU A 106 -8.00 6.36 -12.15
N ALA A 107 -7.23 5.92 -13.14
CA ALA A 107 -6.77 6.76 -14.24
C ALA A 107 -6.44 5.93 -15.49
N ALA A 108 -6.82 6.41 -16.68
CA ALA A 108 -6.44 5.84 -17.97
C ALA A 108 -6.57 6.89 -19.10
N PRO A 109 -5.49 7.58 -19.53
CA PRO A 109 -4.12 7.51 -19.01
C PRO A 109 -3.84 8.54 -17.90
N ALA A 110 -2.88 8.21 -17.02
CA ALA A 110 -2.15 9.15 -16.16
C ALA A 110 -0.72 9.35 -16.69
N PRO A 111 -0.07 10.51 -16.44
CA PRO A 111 1.34 10.71 -16.79
C PRO A 111 2.25 9.68 -16.11
N ASN A 112 3.15 9.06 -16.87
CA ASN A 112 4.15 8.15 -16.31
C ASN A 112 5.32 8.93 -15.73
N THR A 113 5.12 9.55 -14.55
CA THR A 113 6.16 10.33 -13.86
C THR A 113 6.71 9.63 -12.61
N GLY A 114 6.31 8.37 -12.37
CA GLY A 114 6.66 7.61 -11.17
C GLY A 114 5.83 7.95 -9.93
N SER A 115 4.89 8.88 -10.06
CA SER A 115 3.98 9.28 -8.99
C SER A 115 2.74 9.93 -9.56
N TRP A 116 1.62 9.70 -8.90
CA TRP A 116 0.31 10.24 -9.20
C TRP A 116 -0.50 10.39 -7.91
N VAL A 117 -1.52 11.26 -7.93
CA VAL A 117 -2.38 11.51 -6.76
C VAL A 117 -3.82 11.19 -7.14
N PHE A 118 -4.46 10.31 -6.37
CA PHE A 118 -5.89 10.08 -6.45
C PHE A 118 -6.62 11.25 -5.80
N SER A 119 -7.08 12.19 -6.61
CA SER A 119 -7.80 13.39 -6.14
C SER A 119 -9.30 13.16 -5.90
N GLY A 120 -9.84 12.00 -6.28
CA GLY A 120 -11.22 11.65 -5.97
C GLY A 120 -11.39 11.32 -4.49
N PRO A 121 -12.58 11.49 -3.91
CA PRO A 121 -12.86 10.93 -2.60
C PRO A 121 -12.94 9.41 -2.72
N VAL A 122 -12.33 8.69 -1.77
CA VAL A 122 -12.49 7.23 -1.66
C VAL A 122 -13.98 6.89 -1.54
N PRO A 123 -14.57 6.16 -2.51
CA PRO A 123 -15.99 5.87 -2.52
C PRO A 123 -16.45 5.01 -1.35
N VAL A 124 -17.67 5.25 -0.86
CA VAL A 124 -18.32 4.39 0.14
C VAL A 124 -18.60 2.96 -0.35
N SER A 125 -18.53 2.74 -1.67
CA SER A 125 -18.63 1.42 -2.29
C SER A 125 -17.38 0.58 -2.13
N TRP A 126 -16.23 1.17 -1.78
CA TRP A 126 -15.05 0.41 -1.41
C TRP A 126 -15.22 -0.03 0.05
N VAL A 127 -15.38 -1.34 0.24
CA VAL A 127 -15.81 -1.95 1.49
C VAL A 127 -14.68 -1.92 2.51
N PRO A 128 -14.89 -1.34 3.71
CA PRO A 128 -13.86 -1.33 4.73
C PRO A 128 -13.42 -2.72 5.17
N GLY A 129 -12.13 -2.89 5.44
CA GLY A 129 -11.52 -4.18 5.81
C GLY A 129 -11.32 -5.17 4.66
N VAL A 130 -11.67 -4.81 3.42
CA VAL A 130 -11.25 -5.55 2.22
C VAL A 130 -9.83 -5.15 1.84
N GLU A 131 -9.06 -6.14 1.40
CA GLU A 131 -7.71 -5.97 0.87
C GLU A 131 -7.75 -5.67 -0.63
N TYR A 132 -7.41 -4.44 -0.97
CA TYR A 132 -7.34 -3.94 -2.34
C TYR A 132 -5.90 -3.97 -2.86
N MET A 133 -5.75 -4.01 -4.19
CA MET A 133 -4.45 -3.84 -4.85
C MET A 133 -4.58 -2.85 -5.99
N ILE A 134 -3.52 -2.06 -6.22
CA ILE A 134 -3.37 -1.25 -7.41
C ILE A 134 -2.53 -2.03 -8.43
N TYR A 135 -3.04 -2.07 -9.65
CA TYR A 135 -2.31 -2.49 -10.83
C TYR A 135 -1.98 -1.27 -11.67
N ILE A 136 -0.71 -1.14 -12.05
CA ILE A 136 -0.27 -0.11 -12.99
C ILE A 136 0.32 -0.79 -14.21
N GLU A 137 -0.08 -0.34 -15.39
CA GLU A 137 0.45 -0.80 -16.68
C GLU A 137 0.71 0.38 -17.60
N ASP A 138 1.87 0.35 -18.25
CA ASP A 138 2.27 1.36 -19.22
C ASP A 138 1.85 0.98 -20.66
N ASP A 139 1.90 1.94 -21.59
CA ASP A 139 1.52 1.71 -22.99
C ASP A 139 2.43 0.71 -23.74
N LEU A 140 3.54 0.31 -23.14
CA LEU A 140 4.48 -0.69 -23.68
C LEU A 140 4.26 -2.09 -23.07
N GLY A 141 3.28 -2.24 -22.15
CA GLY A 141 2.95 -3.49 -21.48
C GLY A 141 3.82 -3.79 -20.26
N HIS A 142 4.67 -2.85 -19.79
CA HIS A 142 5.31 -3.02 -18.50
C HIS A 142 4.29 -2.75 -17.41
N SER A 143 4.19 -3.67 -16.47
CA SER A 143 3.20 -3.56 -15.42
C SER A 143 3.74 -3.99 -14.07
N GLY A 144 2.97 -3.68 -13.03
CA GLY A 144 3.16 -4.25 -11.72
C GLY A 144 2.02 -3.99 -10.76
N TRP A 145 2.02 -4.83 -9.73
CA TRP A 145 1.07 -4.79 -8.63
C TRP A 145 1.69 -4.09 -7.42
N SER A 146 0.86 -3.39 -6.67
CA SER A 146 1.14 -3.01 -5.29
C SER A 146 1.05 -4.22 -4.36
N ASP A 147 1.55 -4.04 -3.14
CA ASP A 147 1.09 -4.88 -2.03
C ASP A 147 -0.42 -4.64 -1.77
N GLN A 148 -1.04 -5.56 -1.04
CA GLN A 148 -2.41 -5.40 -0.59
C GLN A 148 -2.51 -4.28 0.45
N PHE A 149 -3.42 -3.33 0.25
CA PHE A 149 -3.71 -2.25 1.19
C PHE A 149 -5.19 -2.27 1.56
N THR A 150 -5.60 -1.51 2.59
CA THR A 150 -6.99 -1.58 3.09
C THR A 150 -7.70 -0.25 3.05
N VAL A 151 -9.03 -0.33 2.96
CA VAL A 151 -9.92 0.83 3.11
C VAL A 151 -10.53 0.83 4.50
N ALA A 152 -10.65 2.00 5.10
CA ALA A 152 -11.25 2.20 6.42
C ALA A 152 -12.54 3.05 6.32
N PRO A 153 -13.49 2.91 7.27
CA PRO A 153 -14.65 3.79 7.32
C PRO A 153 -14.21 5.25 7.52
N PRO A 154 -15.08 6.23 7.21
CA PRO A 154 -14.76 7.64 7.41
C PRO A 154 -14.47 7.88 8.90
N VAL A 155 -13.42 8.65 9.19
CA VAL A 155 -13.28 9.24 10.53
C VAL A 155 -14.39 10.28 10.67
N PRO A 156 -15.26 10.19 11.69
CA PRO A 156 -16.22 11.25 11.96
C PRO A 156 -15.43 12.53 12.29
N ILE A 157 -15.43 13.50 11.37
CA ILE A 157 -14.92 14.85 11.64
C ILE A 157 -15.95 15.51 12.56
N VAL A 158 -15.59 15.70 13.82
CA VAL A 158 -16.25 16.68 14.68
C VAL A 158 -15.31 17.86 14.70
N ASP A 159 -15.76 19.02 14.19
CA ASP A 159 -14.96 20.24 14.09
C ASP A 159 -14.39 20.63 15.48
N ASP A 160 -13.12 20.33 15.75
CA ASP A 160 -12.38 20.89 16.89
C ASP A 160 -11.51 22.06 16.43
N GLU A 161 -12.15 23.16 16.04
CA GLU A 161 -11.56 24.50 16.12
C GLU A 161 -12.19 25.28 17.28
N SER A 162 -12.25 24.67 18.46
CA SER A 162 -12.27 25.44 19.71
C SER A 162 -11.17 24.98 20.63
N ALA A 163 -9.92 25.33 20.27
CA ALA A 163 -8.81 25.38 21.20
C ALA A 163 -9.19 26.31 22.37
N GLY A 164 -9.79 25.73 23.39
CA GLY A 164 -10.40 26.41 24.53
C GLY A 164 -9.94 25.78 25.84
N THR A 165 -8.62 25.71 26.08
CA THR A 165 -7.98 25.61 27.41
C THR A 165 -8.42 24.53 28.41
N ASN A 166 -9.25 23.54 28.05
CA ASN A 166 -9.73 22.45 28.91
C ASN A 166 -9.76 21.12 28.14
N ASN A 167 -8.65 20.75 27.50
CA ASN A 167 -8.68 19.74 26.45
C ASN A 167 -8.71 18.32 27.03
N TYR A 168 -9.81 17.62 26.75
CA TYR A 168 -9.76 16.17 26.66
C TYR A 168 -8.84 15.80 25.48
N ALA A 169 -7.88 14.90 25.67
CA ALA A 169 -6.93 14.56 24.60
C ALA A 169 -6.50 13.10 24.68
N LEU A 170 -6.56 12.38 23.56
CA LEU A 170 -5.94 11.08 23.39
C LEU A 170 -4.47 11.28 22.98
N HIS A 171 -3.57 11.01 23.90
CA HIS A 171 -2.14 11.00 23.60
C HIS A 171 -1.81 9.67 22.90
N GLY A 172 -1.14 9.76 21.75
CA GLY A 172 -0.90 8.62 20.85
C GLY A 172 -0.39 7.35 21.55
N ALA A 173 -0.76 6.19 21.01
CA ALA A 173 -0.39 4.91 21.59
C ALA A 173 1.12 4.68 21.49
N VAL A 174 1.78 4.43 22.62
CA VAL A 174 3.19 4.02 22.64
C VAL A 174 3.22 2.49 22.65
N PRO A 175 3.74 1.81 21.60
CA PRO A 175 3.93 0.37 21.64
C PRO A 175 4.91 0.06 22.78
N ASN A 176 4.55 -0.82 23.70
CA ASN A 176 5.49 -1.33 24.70
C ASN A 176 6.16 -2.59 24.13
N PRO A 177 7.42 -2.55 23.67
CA PRO A 177 8.09 -3.68 23.02
C PRO A 177 8.38 -4.87 23.96
N SER A 178 7.99 -4.81 25.24
CA SER A 178 8.32 -5.83 26.24
C SER A 178 7.13 -6.65 26.76
N CYS A 179 5.89 -6.28 26.44
CA CYS A 179 4.69 -6.97 26.90
C CYS A 179 3.63 -6.96 25.80
N GLU A 180 2.75 -7.97 25.75
CA GLU A 180 1.60 -8.06 24.82
C GLU A 180 0.51 -7.00 25.11
N MET A 181 0.91 -5.75 25.35
CA MET A 181 0.10 -4.65 25.83
C MET A 181 0.46 -3.35 25.11
N ALA A 182 -0.55 -2.57 24.75
CA ALA A 182 -0.42 -1.20 24.30
C ALA A 182 -0.93 -0.24 25.37
N LEU A 183 -0.22 0.88 25.53
CA LEU A 183 -0.60 1.96 26.44
C LEU A 183 -1.16 3.12 25.63
N VAL A 184 -2.34 3.57 26.02
CA VAL A 184 -3.00 4.74 25.47
C VAL A 184 -3.21 5.73 26.60
N ALA A 185 -2.51 6.87 26.54
CA ALA A 185 -2.66 7.92 27.53
C ALA A 185 -3.78 8.88 27.11
N PHE A 186 -4.54 9.37 28.07
CA PHE A 186 -5.59 10.35 27.81
C PHE A 186 -5.76 11.34 28.96
N GLU A 187 -6.14 12.57 28.65
CA GLU A 187 -6.39 13.64 29.63
C GLU A 187 -7.89 13.94 29.72
N ILE A 188 -8.38 14.18 30.94
CA ILE A 188 -9.73 14.68 31.20
C ILE A 188 -9.67 15.94 32.10
N PRO A 189 -10.39 17.02 31.80
CA PRO A 189 -10.39 18.27 32.57
C PRO A 189 -11.28 18.24 33.83
N GLU A 190 -12.23 17.32 33.92
CA GLU A 190 -13.14 17.19 35.05
C GLU A 190 -13.48 15.72 35.37
N THR A 191 -14.28 15.49 36.42
CA THR A 191 -14.60 14.13 36.82
C THR A 191 -15.67 13.55 35.92
N GLU A 192 -15.33 12.52 35.15
CA GLU A 192 -16.19 11.98 34.08
C GLU A 192 -16.08 10.45 33.98
N ASP A 193 -17.12 9.83 33.41
CA ASP A 193 -17.08 8.43 32.99
C ASP A 193 -16.45 8.33 31.59
N VAL A 194 -15.45 7.47 31.44
CA VAL A 194 -14.68 7.32 30.20
C VAL A 194 -14.82 5.90 29.64
N CYS A 195 -15.20 5.79 28.37
CA CYS A 195 -15.17 4.56 27.59
C CYS A 195 -14.03 4.60 26.58
N ILE A 196 -13.17 3.58 26.56
CA ILE A 196 -12.18 3.38 25.50
C ILE A 196 -12.61 2.17 24.66
N THR A 197 -12.98 2.39 23.40
CA THR A 197 -13.33 1.33 22.45
C THR A 197 -12.20 1.15 21.44
N VAL A 198 -11.77 -0.09 21.22
CA VAL A 198 -10.74 -0.44 20.23
C VAL A 198 -11.41 -1.19 19.09
N TYR A 199 -11.16 -0.73 17.87
CA TYR A 199 -11.66 -1.33 16.65
C TYR A 199 -10.50 -1.94 15.86
N ASP A 200 -10.73 -3.08 15.22
CA ASP A 200 -9.83 -3.57 14.17
C ASP A 200 -10.04 -2.79 12.86
N ILE A 201 -9.18 -3.04 11.88
CA ILE A 201 -9.27 -2.41 10.55
C ILE A 201 -10.58 -2.73 9.79
N SER A 202 -11.32 -3.76 10.19
CA SER A 202 -12.64 -4.07 9.62
C SER A 202 -13.77 -3.25 10.26
N GLY A 203 -13.45 -2.40 11.23
CA GLY A 203 -14.41 -1.60 11.99
C GLY A 203 -15.15 -2.40 13.08
N ARG A 204 -14.71 -3.63 13.37
CA ARG A 204 -15.29 -4.44 14.43
C ARG A 204 -14.68 -4.05 15.78
N VAL A 205 -15.53 -3.93 16.81
CA VAL A 205 -15.07 -3.75 18.20
C VAL A 205 -14.28 -4.98 18.64
N VAL A 206 -13.02 -4.76 18.98
CA VAL A 206 -12.08 -5.76 19.51
C VAL A 206 -12.17 -5.79 21.02
N THR A 207 -12.17 -4.63 21.66
CA THR A 207 -12.32 -4.51 23.12
C THR A 207 -12.93 -3.17 23.50
N GLU A 208 -13.50 -3.11 24.71
CA GLU A 208 -14.07 -1.92 25.30
C GLU A 208 -13.68 -1.86 26.78
N LEU A 209 -13.18 -0.71 27.23
CA LEU A 209 -12.75 -0.46 28.60
C LEU A 209 -13.59 0.67 29.18
N MET A 210 -14.29 0.40 30.28
CA MET A 210 -15.15 1.37 30.95
C MET A 210 -14.50 1.82 32.25
N TYR A 211 -14.35 3.13 32.42
CA TYR A 211 -13.84 3.77 33.62
C TYR A 211 -14.92 4.70 34.16
N SER A 212 -15.19 4.61 35.46
CA SER A 212 -16.22 5.43 36.11
C SER A 212 -15.61 6.45 37.06
N ALA A 213 -16.11 7.68 37.02
CA ALA A 213 -15.73 8.78 37.91
C ALA A 213 -14.20 8.99 38.01
N LEU A 214 -13.52 9.01 36.86
CA LEU A 214 -12.10 9.36 36.82
C LEU A 214 -11.92 10.83 37.18
N THR A 215 -11.01 11.17 38.08
CA THR A 215 -10.75 12.57 38.44
C THR A 215 -10.01 13.32 37.34
N ALA A 216 -10.14 14.65 37.29
CA ALA A 216 -9.38 15.49 36.37
C ALA A 216 -7.86 15.18 36.37
N GLY A 217 -7.27 15.05 35.19
CA GLY A 217 -5.85 14.75 34.99
C GLY A 217 -5.58 13.76 33.86
N VAL A 218 -4.32 13.32 33.77
CA VAL A 218 -3.85 12.34 32.79
C VAL A 218 -4.01 10.92 33.35
N HIS A 219 -4.55 10.03 32.54
CA HIS A 219 -4.77 8.63 32.82
C HIS A 219 -4.18 7.75 31.72
N GLU A 220 -4.01 6.47 32.00
CA GLU A 220 -3.51 5.49 31.04
C GLU A 220 -4.46 4.29 30.96
N ALA A 221 -4.83 3.91 29.74
CA ALA A 221 -5.51 2.66 29.44
C ALA A 221 -4.51 1.62 28.96
N VAL A 222 -4.56 0.44 29.58
CA VAL A 222 -3.77 -0.73 29.18
C VAL A 222 -4.65 -1.62 28.32
N ILE A 223 -4.25 -1.85 27.08
CA ILE A 223 -4.96 -2.71 26.13
C ILE A 223 -4.10 -3.94 25.88
N SER A 224 -4.57 -5.11 26.31
CA SER A 224 -3.88 -6.40 26.14
C SER A 224 -4.48 -7.25 25.03
N ASP A 225 -3.83 -8.38 24.74
CA ASP A 225 -4.34 -9.48 23.88
C ASP A 225 -4.58 -9.09 22.41
N LEU A 226 -3.94 -8.02 21.95
CA LEU A 226 -3.97 -7.62 20.56
C LEU A 226 -3.02 -8.48 19.72
N ARG A 227 -3.47 -8.79 18.51
CA ARG A 227 -2.61 -9.40 17.48
C ARG A 227 -1.76 -8.30 16.86
N ALA A 228 -0.69 -8.70 16.14
CA ALA A 228 -0.01 -7.75 15.28
C ALA A 228 -1.01 -7.21 14.25
N GLY A 229 -1.03 -5.90 14.06
CA GLY A 229 -2.00 -5.23 13.19
C GLY A 229 -2.26 -3.79 13.62
N LEU A 230 -2.99 -3.06 12.77
CA LEU A 230 -3.47 -1.73 13.09
C LEU A 230 -4.83 -1.80 13.80
N TYR A 231 -5.00 -0.91 14.75
CA TYR A 231 -6.24 -0.67 15.47
C TYR A 231 -6.58 0.82 15.47
N VAL A 232 -7.88 1.12 15.54
CA VAL A 232 -8.38 2.46 15.86
C VAL A 232 -8.83 2.44 17.31
N VAL A 233 -8.33 3.39 18.11
CA VAL A 233 -8.75 3.57 19.50
C VAL A 233 -9.64 4.79 19.56
N ARG A 234 -10.78 4.66 20.23
CA ARG A 234 -11.74 5.73 20.46
C ARG A 234 -11.92 5.91 21.96
N MET A 235 -11.83 7.15 22.41
CA MET A 235 -12.20 7.57 23.74
C MET A 235 -13.55 8.27 23.69
N GLN A 236 -14.42 8.02 24.66
CA GLN A 236 -15.62 8.78 24.92
C GLN A 236 -15.66 9.16 26.39
N ALA A 237 -15.80 10.45 26.71
CA ALA A 237 -15.96 10.98 28.06
C ALA A 237 -17.18 11.89 28.10
N GLY A 238 -18.30 11.44 28.68
CA GLY A 238 -19.59 12.11 28.54
C GLY A 238 -20.00 12.27 27.06
N ASP A 239 -20.16 13.52 26.61
CA ASP A 239 -20.44 13.90 25.22
C ASP A 239 -19.17 14.07 24.36
N PHE A 240 -17.99 14.10 24.98
CA PHE A 240 -16.71 14.24 24.29
C PHE A 240 -16.26 12.91 23.69
N ILE A 241 -15.76 12.93 22.44
CA ILE A 241 -15.22 11.76 21.75
C ILE A 241 -13.90 12.17 21.08
N ASP A 242 -12.85 11.37 21.27
CA ASP A 242 -11.57 11.50 20.56
C ASP A 242 -11.13 10.14 20.00
N SER A 243 -10.29 10.13 18.98
CA SER A 243 -9.82 8.90 18.34
C SER A 243 -8.38 8.99 17.84
N GLY A 244 -7.69 7.86 17.84
CA GLY A 244 -6.30 7.75 17.44
C GLY A 244 -5.97 6.39 16.83
N ARG A 245 -4.84 6.35 16.12
CA ARG A 245 -4.32 5.12 15.51
C ARG A 245 -3.37 4.42 16.46
N MET A 246 -3.40 3.09 16.47
CA MET A 246 -2.51 2.25 17.27
C MET A 246 -2.00 1.07 16.45
N ILE A 247 -0.69 1.04 16.19
CA ILE A 247 -0.05 -0.06 15.47
C ILE A 247 0.57 -1.02 16.50
N ILE A 248 0.22 -2.30 16.38
CA ILE A 248 0.86 -3.38 17.13
C ILE A 248 1.80 -4.12 16.20
N VAL A 249 3.10 -3.98 16.45
CA VAL A 249 4.16 -4.76 15.79
C VAL A 249 4.56 -5.91 16.71
N ARG A 250 4.76 -7.11 16.16
CA ARG A 250 5.32 -8.28 16.87
C ARG A 250 6.66 -8.65 16.27
#